data_AF-A0A5N9AEQ9-F1
#
_entry.id   AF-A0A5N9AEQ9-F1
#
_cell.length_a   1.000
_cell.length_b   1.000
_cell.length_c   1.000
_cell.angle_alpha   90.00
_cell.angle_beta   90.00
_cell.angle_gamma   90.00
#
_symmetry.space_group_name_H-M   'P 1'
#
loop_
_entity.id
_entity.type
_entity.pdbx_description
1 polymer ?
#
loop_
_entity_poly.entity_id
_entity_poly.type
_entity_poly.pdbx_seq_one_letter_code
_entity_poly.pdbx_strand_id
1 'polypeptide(L)'
;MPSNDEIKDDMNKVIKELESRGVTHNMSPDEMTGLGDVVEQALKSVGITQERFKSWFNLKECNCSKRKKWLNNLFSWKKKT
;
A
#
# COMPACT_ATOMS: atom_id res chain seq x y z
N MET A 1 -7.60 11.44 -26.25
CA MET A 1 -6.79 10.65 -25.31
C MET A 1 -5.63 11.53 -24.89
N PRO A 2 -5.40 11.73 -23.58
CA PRO A 2 -4.27 12.54 -23.14
C PRO A 2 -2.97 11.90 -23.63
N SER A 3 -2.04 12.75 -24.04
CA SER A 3 -0.69 12.34 -24.42
C SER A 3 0.07 11.82 -23.21
N ASN A 4 1.12 11.03 -23.46
CA ASN A 4 1.97 10.52 -22.38
C ASN A 4 2.61 11.65 -21.56
N ASP A 5 2.84 12.81 -22.17
CA ASP A 5 3.41 13.98 -21.51
C ASP A 5 2.39 14.65 -20.58
N GLU A 6 1.12 14.75 -21.00
CA GLU A 6 0.03 15.26 -20.14
C GLU A 6 -0.20 14.34 -18.93
N ILE A 7 -0.15 13.03 -19.12
CA ILE A 7 -0.26 12.05 -18.02
C ILE A 7 0.90 12.22 -17.03
N LYS A 8 2.12 12.43 -17.53
CA LYS A 8 3.31 12.62 -16.69
C LYS A 8 3.23 13.90 -15.87
N ASP A 9 2.75 14.99 -16.47
CA ASP A 9 2.58 16.26 -15.77
C ASP A 9 1.52 16.20 -14.68
N ASP A 10 0.41 15.50 -14.93
CA ASP A 10 -0.62 15.30 -13.91
C ASP A 10 -0.14 14.42 -12.76
N MET A 11 0.66 13.39 -13.05
CA MET A 11 1.29 12.59 -12.00
C MET A 11 2.30 13.40 -11.18
N ASN A 12 3.07 14.28 -11.81
CA ASN A 12 4.01 15.16 -11.11
C ASN A 12 3.31 16.16 -10.17
N LYS A 13 2.13 16.69 -10.56
CA LYS A 13 1.32 17.55 -9.69
C LYS A 13 0.82 16.79 -8.45
N VAL A 14 0.36 15.55 -8.65
CA VAL A 14 -0.08 14.67 -7.55
C VAL A 14 1.08 14.37 -6.59
N ILE A 15 2.28 14.06 -7.11
CA ILE A 15 3.47 13.82 -6.29
C ILE A 15 3.83 15.05 -5.46
N LYS A 16 3.87 16.24 -6.07
CA LYS A 16 4.15 17.50 -5.35
C LYS A 16 3.13 17.80 -4.25
N GLU A 17 1.86 17.48 -4.48
CA GLU A 17 0.80 17.64 -3.48
C GLU A 17 0.92 16.62 -2.34
N LEU A 18 1.38 15.41 -2.62
CA LEU A 18 1.67 14.42 -1.58
C LEU A 18 2.91 14.85 -0.75
N GLU A 19 3.94 15.37 -1.41
CA GLU A 19 5.13 15.93 -0.75
C GLU A 19 4.78 17.13 0.13
N SER A 20 3.93 18.05 -0.34
CA SER A 20 3.47 19.22 0.43
C SER A 20 2.66 18.83 1.68
N ARG A 21 2.03 17.66 1.65
CA ARG A 21 1.29 17.05 2.78
C ARG A 21 2.19 16.19 3.69
N GLY A 22 3.50 16.20 3.46
CA GLY A 22 4.50 15.51 4.29
C GLY A 22 4.73 14.04 3.94
N VAL A 23 4.24 13.58 2.79
CA VAL A 23 4.54 12.23 2.27
C VAL A 23 5.90 12.26 1.57
N THR A 24 6.95 11.74 2.22
CA THR A 24 8.33 11.74 1.66
C THR A 24 8.83 10.33 1.31
N HIS A 25 9.60 10.19 0.22
CA HIS A 25 10.11 8.90 -0.30
C HIS A 25 11.11 8.17 0.63
N ASN A 26 11.76 8.82 1.59
CA ASN A 26 12.86 8.20 2.35
C ASN A 26 12.59 8.19 3.85
N MET A 27 11.97 7.14 4.37
CA MET A 27 12.04 6.81 5.80
C MET A 27 12.17 5.30 5.96
N SER A 28 12.99 4.88 6.92
CA SER A 28 13.45 3.50 7.05
C SER A 28 12.26 2.51 7.19
N PRO A 29 12.39 1.26 6.70
CA PRO A 29 11.34 0.23 6.81
C PRO A 29 10.83 -0.02 8.23
N ASP A 30 11.63 0.31 9.24
CA ASP A 30 11.30 0.10 10.66
C ASP A 30 10.46 1.23 11.27
N GLU A 31 10.37 2.39 10.63
CA GLU A 31 9.75 3.61 11.18
C GLU A 31 8.36 3.92 10.61
N MET A 32 7.90 3.17 9.61
CA MET A 32 6.65 3.42 8.89
C MET A 32 5.77 2.16 8.82
N THR A 33 4.47 2.31 9.07
CA THR A 33 3.46 1.27 8.80
C THR A 33 2.71 1.66 7.53
N GLY A 34 2.72 0.78 6.52
CA GLY A 34 1.98 1.01 5.27
C GLY A 34 0.52 0.57 5.37
N LEU A 35 -0.34 1.06 4.47
CA LEU A 35 -1.75 0.67 4.41
C LEU A 35 -1.93 -0.85 4.26
N GLY A 36 -1.08 -1.51 3.50
CA GLY A 36 -1.09 -2.96 3.35
C GLY A 36 -0.79 -3.69 4.67
N ASP A 37 0.11 -3.16 5.49
CA ASP A 37 0.37 -3.69 6.84
C ASP A 37 -0.84 -3.54 7.76
N VAL A 38 -1.49 -2.36 7.76
CA VAL A 38 -2.69 -2.10 8.58
C VAL A 38 -3.84 -3.02 8.17
N VAL A 39 -4.09 -3.15 6.86
CA VAL A 39 -5.13 -4.03 6.32
C VAL A 39 -4.83 -5.50 6.67
N GLU A 40 -3.57 -5.94 6.55
CA GLU A 40 -3.20 -7.30 6.96
C GLU A 40 -3.45 -7.55 8.45
N GLN A 41 -3.10 -6.60 9.33
CA GLN A 41 -3.35 -6.72 10.76
C GLN A 41 -4.84 -6.74 11.10
N ALA A 42 -5.65 -5.90 10.46
CA ALA A 42 -7.10 -5.88 10.64
C ALA A 42 -7.77 -7.19 10.17
N LEU A 43 -7.32 -7.76 9.05
CA LEU A 43 -7.80 -9.07 8.59
C LEU A 43 -7.40 -10.18 9.56
N LYS A 44 -6.16 -10.17 10.06
CA LYS A 44 -5.71 -11.15 11.06
C LYS A 44 -6.47 -11.05 12.38
N SER A 45 -6.82 -9.84 12.84
CA SER A 45 -7.53 -9.66 14.12
C SER A 45 -8.94 -10.27 14.12
N VAL A 46 -9.58 -10.35 12.95
CA VAL A 46 -10.86 -11.05 12.76
C VAL A 46 -10.70 -12.50 12.29
N GLY A 47 -9.46 -13.03 12.32
CA GLY A 47 -9.16 -14.42 11.99
C GLY A 47 -9.12 -14.74 10.50
N ILE A 48 -8.95 -13.74 9.63
CA ILE A 48 -8.73 -13.92 8.19
C ILE A 48 -7.22 -13.94 7.93
N THR A 49 -6.67 -15.15 7.77
CA THR A 49 -5.27 -15.35 7.37
C THR A 49 -5.16 -15.61 5.88
N GLN A 50 -3.94 -15.57 5.33
CA GLN A 50 -3.72 -15.88 3.92
C GLN A 50 -4.13 -17.32 3.58
N GLU A 51 -3.93 -18.26 4.51
CA GLU A 51 -4.30 -19.68 4.38
C GLU A 51 -5.81 -19.84 4.35
N ARG A 52 -6.53 -19.17 5.27
CA ARG A 52 -8.00 -19.16 5.29
C ARG A 52 -8.57 -18.53 4.03
N PHE A 53 -8.01 -17.41 3.59
CA PHE A 53 -8.43 -16.76 2.35
C PHE A 53 -8.20 -17.68 1.14
N LYS A 54 -7.03 -18.33 1.03
CA LYS A 54 -6.75 -19.32 -0.02
C LYS A 54 -7.74 -20.49 0.02
N SER A 55 -8.03 -21.01 1.20
CA SER A 55 -8.95 -22.13 1.38
C SER A 55 -10.40 -21.77 1.00
N TRP A 56 -10.92 -20.61 1.42
CA TRP A 56 -12.28 -20.17 1.11
C TRP A 56 -12.53 -19.99 -0.39
N PHE A 57 -11.54 -19.46 -1.10
CA PHE A 57 -11.66 -19.17 -2.52
C PHE A 57 -11.00 -20.24 -3.41
N ASN A 58 -10.57 -21.37 -2.81
CA ASN A 58 -9.86 -22.46 -3.48
C ASN A 58 -8.68 -21.98 -4.37
N LEU A 59 -7.91 -21.02 -3.85
CA LEU A 59 -6.79 -20.40 -4.56
C LEU A 59 -5.48 -21.11 -4.23
N LYS A 60 -4.70 -21.47 -5.26
CA LYS A 60 -3.30 -21.90 -5.08
C LYS A 60 -2.42 -20.76 -4.59
N GLU A 61 -2.70 -19.53 -5.04
CA GLU A 61 -1.97 -18.33 -4.68
C GLU A 61 -2.92 -17.13 -4.56
N CYS A 62 -2.80 -16.35 -3.48
CA CYS A 62 -3.63 -15.16 -3.26
C CYS A 62 -2.97 -13.85 -3.73
N ASN A 63 -1.69 -13.89 -4.13
CA ASN A 63 -0.87 -12.71 -4.41
C ASN A 63 -0.86 -11.67 -3.26
N CYS A 64 -1.08 -12.12 -2.03
CA CYS A 64 -1.25 -11.25 -0.86
C CYS A 64 -0.03 -10.34 -0.64
N SER A 65 1.18 -10.85 -0.85
CA SER A 65 2.43 -10.05 -0.74
C SER A 65 2.49 -8.93 -1.78
N LYS A 66 2.08 -9.20 -3.03
CA LYS A 66 2.02 -8.19 -4.10
C LYS A 66 0.96 -7.13 -3.79
N ARG A 67 -0.22 -7.54 -3.34
CA ARG A 67 -1.31 -6.62 -2.93
C ARG A 67 -0.91 -5.76 -1.74
N LYS A 68 -0.27 -6.36 -0.72
CA LYS A 68 0.28 -5.66 0.42
C LYS A 68 1.30 -4.61 0.01
N LYS A 69 2.28 -4.99 -0.82
CA LYS A 69 3.31 -4.06 -1.34
C LYS A 69 2.67 -2.91 -2.12
N TRP A 70 1.69 -3.20 -2.96
CA TRP A 70 0.95 -2.17 -3.70
C TRP A 70 0.23 -1.20 -2.75
N LEU A 71 -0.47 -1.70 -1.73
CA LEU A 71 -1.14 -0.87 -0.74
C LEU A 71 -0.16 -0.02 0.08
N ASN A 72 0.99 -0.60 0.46
CA ASN A 72 2.04 0.12 1.19
C ASN A 72 2.64 1.28 0.39
N ASN A 73 2.60 1.20 -0.96
CA ASN A 73 3.06 2.29 -1.82
C ASN A 73 2.04 3.43 -1.97
N LEU A 74 0.76 3.21 -1.60
CA LEU A 74 -0.27 4.24 -1.71
C LEU A 74 -0.26 5.19 -0.52
N PHE A 75 -0.15 4.62 0.68
CA PHE A 75 -0.15 5.39 1.93
C PHE A 75 0.72 4.69 2.97
N SER A 76 1.61 5.47 3.58
CA SER A 76 2.42 5.07 4.72
C SER A 76 2.33 6.14 5.81
N TRP A 77 2.34 5.70 7.06
CA TRP A 77 2.30 6.58 8.22
C TRP A 77 3.45 6.26 9.15
N LYS A 78 3.95 7.28 9.85
CA LYS A 78 4.94 7.11 10.91
C LYS A 78 4.36 6.19 11.98
N LYS A 79 5.10 5.14 12.34
CA LYS A 79 4.73 4.23 13.41
C LYS A 79 4.66 5.04 14.70
N LYS A 80 3.50 5.00 15.39
CA LYS A 80 3.42 5.55 16.75
C LYS A 80 4.25 4.64 17.65
N THR A 81 5.42 5.13 18.05
CA THR A 81 6.20 4.57 19.17
C THR A 81 5.45 4.78 20.47
#